data_AF-A0A4U0TTT6-F1
#
_entry.id   AF-A0A4U0TTT6-F1
#
_cell.length_a   1.000
_cell.length_b   1.000
_cell.length_c   1.000
_cell.angle_alpha   90.00
_cell.angle_beta   90.00
_cell.angle_gamma   90.00
#
_symmetry.space_group_name_H-M   'P 1'
#
loop_
_entity.id
_entity.type
_entity.pdbx_description
1 polymer ?
#
loop_
_entity_poly.entity_id
_entity_poly.type
_entity_poly.pdbx_seq_one_letter_code
_entity_poly.pdbx_strand_id
1 'polypeptide(L)'
;MTGLNDIAHTYAFYLLPQPDNFTLPSWDAGRGYNPVSVYARMNLSVGAMFVEVGAPIAADYFPFVGYIGEKIHSEWVRCESMGASKPNPDFAVRLQRSAFEAGEQGKLENYATPQGLLLFTPNLCLPFLVCEAKTGQVRIDKADTQNIHSASIAVRAILRLYNAAYGRDHERTQALLGHILVFSVPHGNHVVNLYGRYAIASGNNDKLDGTAEELE
;
A
#
# COMPACT_ATOMS: atom_id res chain seq x y z
N MET A 1 -27.58 -9.12 15.46
CA MET A 1 -26.29 -9.45 16.08
C MET A 1 -25.45 -8.18 16.05
N THR A 2 -25.25 -7.58 17.21
CA THR A 2 -24.32 -6.46 17.43
C THR A 2 -22.94 -6.88 16.95
N GLY A 3 -22.42 -6.18 15.94
CA GLY A 3 -21.11 -6.45 15.36
C GLY A 3 -20.04 -6.43 16.45
N LEU A 4 -19.05 -7.32 16.33
CA LEU A 4 -17.79 -7.22 17.06
C LEU A 4 -17.34 -5.76 16.96
N ASN A 5 -17.38 -5.04 18.09
CA ASN A 5 -16.95 -3.66 18.16
C ASN A 5 -15.53 -3.57 17.58
N ASP A 6 -15.31 -2.60 16.69
CA ASP A 6 -14.00 -2.16 16.22
C ASP A 6 -13.10 -1.86 17.41
N ILE A 7 -12.37 -2.86 17.89
CA ILE A 7 -11.30 -2.67 18.87
C ILE A 7 -10.08 -2.18 18.10
N ALA A 8 -9.23 -1.36 18.71
CA ALA A 8 -8.00 -0.93 18.05
C ALA A 8 -7.16 -2.14 17.62
N HIS A 9 -6.87 -2.25 16.32
CA HIS A 9 -6.06 -3.31 15.76
C HIS A 9 -4.63 -2.80 15.61
N THR A 10 -3.66 -3.58 16.10
CA THR A 10 -2.25 -3.30 15.88
C THR A 10 -1.80 -4.07 14.65
N TYR A 11 -1.43 -3.36 13.59
CA TYR A 11 -0.83 -3.97 12.41
C TYR A 11 0.68 -3.98 12.60
N ALA A 12 1.29 -5.16 12.65
CA ALA A 12 2.73 -5.33 12.76
C ALA A 12 3.28 -5.93 11.45
N PHE A 13 4.29 -5.28 10.89
CA PHE A 13 5.07 -5.75 9.77
C PHE A 13 6.36 -6.35 10.30
N TYR A 14 6.63 -7.60 9.93
CA TYR A 14 7.87 -8.29 10.27
C TYR A 14 8.64 -8.60 8.99
N LEU A 15 9.88 -8.13 8.93
CA LEU A 15 10.85 -8.52 7.92
C LEU A 15 11.69 -9.67 8.48
N LEU A 16 11.55 -10.85 7.89
CA LEU A 16 12.19 -12.07 8.37
C LEU A 16 13.33 -12.48 7.43
N PRO A 17 14.43 -13.06 7.96
CA PRO A 17 15.46 -13.63 7.11
C PRO A 17 14.84 -14.78 6.33
N GLN A 18 15.10 -14.85 5.03
CA GLN A 18 14.66 -15.98 4.22
C GLN A 18 15.57 -17.18 4.49
N PRO A 19 15.07 -18.31 4.99
CA PRO A 19 15.88 -19.51 5.15
C PRO A 19 16.32 -20.06 3.79
N ASP A 20 17.51 -20.66 3.75
CA ASP A 20 18.08 -21.27 2.52
C ASP A 20 17.15 -22.32 1.89
N ASN A 21 16.25 -22.94 2.66
CA ASN A 21 15.29 -23.97 2.23
C ASN A 21 13.84 -23.62 2.62
N PHE A 22 13.35 -22.44 2.25
CA PHE A 22 11.95 -22.08 2.50
C PHE A 22 10.99 -22.70 1.47
N THR A 23 10.18 -23.67 1.89
CA THR A 23 9.13 -24.28 1.04
C THR A 23 7.76 -24.29 1.73
N LEU A 24 6.83 -23.52 1.18
CA LEU A 24 5.39 -23.66 1.44
C LEU A 24 4.91 -24.95 0.76
N PRO A 25 4.34 -25.95 1.48
CA PRO A 25 3.33 -25.79 2.54
C PRO A 25 3.66 -26.56 3.85
N SER A 26 4.94 -26.78 4.18
CA SER A 26 5.29 -27.67 5.31
C SER A 26 4.92 -27.14 6.70
N TRP A 27 4.61 -25.84 6.83
CA TRP A 27 4.35 -25.20 8.11
C TRP A 27 2.87 -24.82 8.27
N ASP A 28 2.25 -25.36 9.32
CA ASP A 28 0.87 -25.09 9.70
C ASP A 28 0.84 -23.95 10.72
N ALA A 29 0.88 -22.73 10.19
CA ALA A 29 0.94 -21.46 10.92
C ALA A 29 -0.25 -21.17 11.86
N GLY A 30 -1.16 -22.13 12.05
CA GLY A 30 -2.45 -21.90 12.73
C GLY A 30 -3.44 -23.07 12.79
N ARG A 31 -3.05 -24.31 12.49
CA ARG A 31 -3.92 -25.51 12.47
C ARG A 31 -5.10 -25.42 11.51
N GLY A 32 -4.80 -25.31 10.21
CA GLY A 32 -5.79 -25.42 9.14
C GLY A 32 -5.80 -24.21 8.21
N TYR A 33 -4.75 -24.08 7.40
CA TYR A 33 -4.74 -23.10 6.32
C TYR A 33 -5.77 -23.49 5.24
N ASN A 34 -6.93 -22.83 5.25
CA ASN A 34 -7.90 -22.89 4.16
C ASN A 34 -7.73 -21.64 3.28
N PRO A 35 -7.17 -21.76 2.06
CA PRO A 35 -6.89 -20.61 1.20
C PRO A 35 -8.15 -19.85 0.75
N VAL A 36 -9.34 -20.46 0.92
CA VAL A 36 -10.64 -19.94 0.46
C VAL A 36 -11.35 -19.09 1.51
N SER A 37 -10.98 -19.19 2.80
CA SER A 37 -11.67 -18.49 3.89
C SER A 37 -10.81 -17.41 4.55
N VAL A 38 -11.31 -16.18 4.60
CA VAL A 38 -10.69 -15.06 5.33
C VAL A 38 -10.52 -15.40 6.81
N TYR A 39 -11.43 -16.17 7.41
CA TYR A 39 -11.35 -16.60 8.81
C TYR A 39 -10.18 -17.55 9.08
N ALA A 40 -9.75 -18.35 8.10
CA ALA A 40 -8.59 -19.23 8.26
C ALA A 40 -7.25 -18.45 8.20
N ARG A 41 -7.25 -17.19 7.74
CA ARG A 41 -6.09 -16.30 7.77
C ARG A 41 -5.93 -15.58 9.11
N MET A 42 -6.95 -15.59 9.97
CA MET A 42 -6.97 -14.88 11.25
C MET A 42 -6.28 -15.66 12.39
N ASN A 43 -5.98 -16.95 12.23
CA ASN A 43 -5.32 -17.77 13.25
C ASN A 43 -3.80 -17.91 13.04
N LEU A 44 -3.17 -16.89 12.45
CA LEU A 44 -1.73 -16.86 12.21
C LEU A 44 -0.97 -16.63 13.52
N SER A 45 -0.14 -17.58 13.93
CA SER A 45 0.76 -17.40 15.07
C SER A 45 2.13 -16.87 14.61
N VAL A 46 2.39 -15.59 14.87
CA VAL A 46 3.69 -14.95 14.60
C VAL A 46 4.81 -15.59 15.42
N GLY A 47 4.53 -15.97 16.67
CA GLY A 47 5.50 -16.67 17.51
C GLY A 47 5.89 -18.04 16.95
N ALA A 48 4.92 -18.79 16.41
CA ALA A 48 5.22 -20.06 15.73
C ALA A 48 6.04 -19.82 14.44
N MET A 49 5.73 -18.76 13.70
CA MET A 49 6.52 -18.37 12.52
C MET A 49 7.99 -18.10 12.90
N PHE A 50 8.26 -17.36 13.97
CA PHE A 50 9.63 -17.03 14.39
C PHE A 50 10.42 -18.24 14.89
N VAL A 51 9.77 -19.28 15.42
CA VAL A 51 10.46 -20.54 15.76
C VAL A 51 11.02 -21.20 14.50
N GLU A 52 10.28 -21.15 13.39
CA GLU A 52 10.65 -21.82 12.14
C GLU A 52 11.62 -21.00 11.29
N VAL A 53 11.38 -19.69 11.14
CA VAL A 53 12.18 -18.83 10.24
C VAL A 53 13.21 -17.98 10.97
N GLY A 54 13.25 -18.03 12.30
CA GLY A 54 14.11 -17.20 13.14
C GLY A 54 13.49 -15.85 13.49
N ALA A 55 14.23 -15.07 14.29
CA ALA A 55 13.80 -13.75 14.72
C ALA A 55 13.71 -12.75 13.55
N PRO A 56 12.78 -11.78 13.59
CA PRO A 56 12.70 -10.74 12.57
C PRO A 56 13.99 -9.91 12.53
N ILE A 57 14.47 -9.61 11.33
CA ILE A 57 15.57 -8.66 11.08
C ILE A 57 15.10 -7.23 11.39
N ALA A 58 13.85 -6.93 11.05
CA ALA A 58 13.21 -5.67 11.38
C ALA A 58 11.74 -5.92 11.67
N ALA A 59 11.17 -5.09 12.54
CA ALA A 59 9.75 -5.05 12.79
C ALA A 59 9.34 -3.60 12.95
N ASP A 60 8.18 -3.27 12.41
CA ASP A 60 7.51 -2.02 12.71
C ASP A 60 6.03 -2.30 12.94
N TYR A 61 5.39 -1.51 13.78
CA TYR A 61 3.97 -1.67 14.04
C TYR A 61 3.26 -0.33 14.08
N PHE A 62 2.06 -0.33 13.54
CA PHE A 62 1.19 0.81 13.52
C PHE A 62 -0.02 0.50 14.42
N PRO A 63 -0.09 1.07 15.64
CA PRO A 63 -1.29 0.98 16.45
C PRO A 63 -2.33 1.90 15.81
N PHE A 64 -3.42 1.33 15.27
CA PHE A 64 -4.47 2.14 14.66
C PHE A 64 -5.87 1.71 15.12
N VAL A 65 -6.62 2.67 15.64
CA VAL A 65 -8.03 2.51 16.03
C VAL A 65 -8.86 2.45 14.76
N GLY A 66 -9.60 1.36 14.48
CA GLY A 66 -10.76 1.26 13.55
C GLY A 66 -10.71 1.85 12.12
N TYR A 67 -9.62 2.47 11.69
CA TYR A 67 -9.61 3.39 10.55
C TYR A 67 -8.77 2.89 9.37
N ILE A 68 -8.35 1.63 9.40
CA ILE A 68 -7.70 0.96 8.27
C ILE A 68 -8.76 0.19 7.50
N GLY A 69 -8.74 0.34 6.17
CA GLY A 69 -9.61 -0.38 5.26
C GLY A 69 -8.80 -1.28 4.35
N GLU A 70 -9.17 -2.55 4.29
CA GLU A 70 -8.62 -3.52 3.36
C GLU A 70 -9.62 -3.75 2.22
N LYS A 71 -9.12 -3.95 0.99
CA LYS A 71 -9.99 -4.33 -0.12
C LYS A 71 -9.28 -5.21 -1.13
N ILE A 72 -9.96 -6.29 -1.46
CA ILE A 72 -9.64 -7.19 -2.58
C ILE A 72 -10.30 -6.61 -3.85
N HIS A 73 -9.61 -6.68 -4.99
CA HIS A 73 -10.04 -6.04 -6.25
C HIS A 73 -10.38 -4.56 -6.06
N SER A 74 -9.36 -3.82 -5.70
CA SER A 74 -9.48 -2.43 -5.32
C SER A 74 -9.44 -1.52 -6.55
N GLU A 75 -10.52 -1.46 -7.32
CA GLU A 75 -10.60 -0.51 -8.43
C GLU A 75 -10.57 0.94 -7.93
N TRP A 76 -9.65 1.74 -8.47
CA TRP A 76 -9.49 3.14 -8.11
C TRP A 76 -10.28 4.02 -9.08
N VAL A 77 -11.51 4.33 -8.70
CA VAL A 77 -12.48 5.02 -9.55
C VAL A 77 -12.29 6.54 -9.60
N ARG A 78 -11.69 7.12 -8.55
CA ARG A 78 -11.54 8.57 -8.34
C ARG A 78 -10.12 9.11 -8.54
N CYS A 79 -9.19 8.31 -9.07
CA CYS A 79 -7.87 8.79 -9.48
C CYS A 79 -7.79 8.98 -11.00
N GLU A 80 -7.08 10.02 -11.43
CA GLU A 80 -6.55 10.12 -12.79
C GLU A 80 -5.52 9.02 -13.05
N SER A 81 -5.56 8.45 -14.26
CA SER A 81 -4.54 7.49 -14.66
C SER A 81 -3.30 8.22 -15.16
N MET A 82 -2.11 7.77 -14.73
CA MET A 82 -0.85 8.27 -15.28
C MET A 82 -0.54 7.52 -16.59
N GLY A 83 -1.30 7.82 -17.65
CA GLY A 83 -1.10 7.28 -19.01
C GLY A 83 -1.52 5.82 -19.26
N ALA A 84 -1.79 5.03 -18.21
CA ALA A 84 -2.26 3.64 -18.31
C ALA A 84 -3.77 3.50 -17.97
N SER A 85 -4.28 2.27 -17.88
CA SER A 85 -5.60 2.00 -17.31
C SER A 85 -5.64 2.40 -15.83
N LYS A 86 -6.82 2.77 -15.31
CA LYS A 86 -6.99 3.03 -13.87
C LYS A 86 -6.47 1.85 -13.04
N PRO A 87 -5.72 2.11 -11.94
CA PRO A 87 -5.26 1.06 -11.05
C PRO A 87 -6.42 0.20 -10.52
N ASN A 88 -6.18 -1.10 -10.49
CA ASN A 88 -7.07 -2.06 -9.86
C ASN A 88 -6.24 -3.14 -9.14
N PRO A 89 -5.48 -2.76 -8.08
CA PRO A 89 -4.68 -3.71 -7.34
C PRO A 89 -5.55 -4.85 -6.79
N ASP A 90 -5.04 -6.08 -6.89
CA ASP A 90 -5.70 -7.28 -6.37
C ASP A 90 -5.95 -7.18 -4.87
N PHE A 91 -5.06 -6.48 -4.14
CA PHE A 91 -5.28 -6.12 -2.74
C PHE A 91 -4.65 -4.76 -2.42
N ALA A 92 -5.30 -3.97 -1.58
CA ALA A 92 -4.74 -2.73 -1.06
C ALA A 92 -5.19 -2.46 0.37
N VAL A 93 -4.29 -1.85 1.15
CA VAL A 93 -4.55 -1.34 2.51
C VAL A 93 -4.39 0.16 2.51
N ARG A 94 -5.30 0.85 3.20
CA ARG A 94 -5.47 2.30 3.13
C ARG A 94 -6.22 2.85 4.33
N LEU A 95 -6.29 4.17 4.45
CA LEU A 95 -7.09 4.83 5.47
C LEU A 95 -8.56 4.86 5.07
N GLN A 96 -9.45 4.53 6.00
CA GLN A 96 -10.87 4.78 5.88
C GLN A 96 -11.13 6.28 5.97
N ARG A 97 -12.19 6.76 5.31
CA ARG A 97 -12.61 8.15 5.42
C ARG A 97 -12.98 8.53 6.86
N SER A 98 -13.48 7.58 7.64
CA SER A 98 -13.76 7.71 9.08
C SER A 98 -12.50 7.99 9.92
N ALA A 99 -11.29 7.78 9.38
CA ALA A 99 -10.04 8.17 10.03
C ALA A 99 -9.92 9.67 10.29
N PHE A 100 -10.65 10.46 9.52
CA PHE A 100 -10.56 11.91 9.53
C PHE A 100 -11.77 12.50 10.23
N GLU A 101 -11.57 13.57 10.98
CA GLU A 101 -12.67 14.31 11.61
C GLU A 101 -13.60 14.92 10.56
N ALA A 102 -14.85 15.21 10.91
CA ALA A 102 -15.85 15.72 9.96
C ALA A 102 -15.36 16.98 9.19
N GLY A 103 -14.65 17.88 9.87
CA GLY A 103 -14.05 19.07 9.24
C GLY A 103 -12.91 18.72 8.29
N GLU A 104 -12.11 17.70 8.59
CA GLU A 104 -11.03 17.21 7.74
C GLU A 104 -11.56 16.45 6.53
N GLN A 105 -12.63 15.67 6.68
CA GLN A 105 -13.32 14.99 5.58
C GLN A 105 -13.84 16.00 4.55
N GLY A 106 -14.45 17.11 4.99
CA GLY A 106 -14.89 18.18 4.09
C GLY A 106 -13.73 18.82 3.34
N LYS A 107 -12.56 18.98 3.98
CA LYS A 107 -11.34 19.44 3.30
C LYS A 107 -10.86 18.42 2.28
N LEU A 108 -10.80 17.13 2.63
CA LEU A 108 -10.40 16.07 1.71
C LEU A 108 -11.28 16.03 0.47
N GLU A 109 -12.60 16.24 0.61
CA GLU A 109 -13.52 16.33 -0.52
C GLU A 109 -13.19 17.48 -1.48
N ASN A 110 -12.75 18.63 -0.97
CA ASN A 110 -12.33 19.75 -1.82
C ASN A 110 -11.08 19.42 -2.65
N TYR A 111 -10.27 18.48 -2.18
CA TYR A 111 -9.09 17.98 -2.89
C TYR A 111 -9.34 16.63 -3.60
N ALA A 112 -10.58 16.17 -3.66
CA ALA A 112 -11.03 14.89 -4.22
C ALA A 112 -11.58 15.01 -5.65
N THR A 113 -10.97 15.86 -6.48
CA THR A 113 -11.33 15.94 -7.89
C THR A 113 -10.67 14.77 -8.65
N PRO A 114 -11.10 14.40 -9.87
CA PRO A 114 -10.37 13.43 -10.69
C PRO A 114 -8.88 13.79 -10.83
N GLN A 115 -8.58 15.09 -10.90
CA GLN A 115 -7.23 15.70 -10.87
C GLN A 115 -6.59 15.67 -9.47
N GLY A 116 -7.43 15.67 -8.43
CA GLY A 116 -7.12 15.67 -7.00
C GLY A 116 -7.02 14.25 -6.45
N LEU A 117 -5.82 13.67 -6.58
CA LEU A 117 -5.39 12.31 -6.25
C LEU A 117 -5.66 11.78 -4.81
N LEU A 118 -6.49 12.43 -3.99
CA LEU A 118 -6.61 12.10 -2.56
C LEU A 118 -7.67 11.05 -2.23
N LEU A 119 -8.72 10.92 -3.04
CA LEU A 119 -9.69 9.84 -2.90
C LEU A 119 -9.56 8.82 -4.03
N PHE A 120 -9.32 7.58 -3.64
CA PHE A 120 -9.19 6.46 -4.57
C PHE A 120 -10.52 5.74 -4.74
N THR A 121 -11.36 5.76 -3.70
CA THR A 121 -12.76 5.30 -3.69
C THR A 121 -13.58 6.18 -2.75
N PRO A 122 -14.93 6.20 -2.79
CA PRO A 122 -15.75 7.11 -1.98
C PRO A 122 -15.49 7.08 -0.46
N ASN A 123 -15.08 5.92 0.07
CA ASN A 123 -14.93 5.71 1.51
C ASN A 123 -13.48 5.58 1.96
N LEU A 124 -12.51 5.62 1.03
CA LEU A 124 -11.14 5.25 1.37
C LEU A 124 -10.10 6.13 0.67
N CYS A 125 -9.08 6.48 1.45
CA CYS A 125 -8.08 7.50 1.15
C CYS A 125 -6.68 6.91 1.32
N LEU A 126 -5.71 7.41 0.54
CA LEU A 126 -4.26 7.25 0.78
C LEU A 126 -3.82 5.78 1.03
N PRO A 127 -3.76 4.94 -0.02
CA PRO A 127 -3.21 3.60 0.11
C PRO A 127 -1.72 3.66 0.46
N PHE A 128 -1.33 2.81 1.40
CA PHE A 128 0.06 2.66 1.86
C PHE A 128 0.60 1.23 1.67
N LEU A 129 -0.27 0.30 1.27
CA LEU A 129 0.13 -1.03 0.79
C LEU A 129 -0.70 -1.40 -0.44
N VAL A 130 -0.03 -1.86 -1.49
CA VAL A 130 -0.65 -2.41 -2.70
C VAL A 130 -0.04 -3.76 -3.05
N CYS A 131 -0.87 -4.70 -3.49
CA CYS A 131 -0.43 -6.03 -3.90
C CYS A 131 -1.06 -6.41 -5.24
N GLU A 132 -0.27 -7.13 -6.03
CA GLU A 132 -0.66 -7.67 -7.33
C GLU A 132 -0.26 -9.14 -7.37
N ALA A 133 -1.23 -9.98 -7.72
CA ALA A 133 -1.09 -11.42 -7.85
C ALA A 133 -1.01 -11.79 -9.32
N LYS A 134 -0.08 -12.67 -9.70
CA LYS A 134 -0.12 -13.31 -11.01
C LYS A 134 0.07 -14.81 -10.87
N THR A 135 -0.89 -15.57 -11.39
CA THR A 135 -0.86 -17.03 -11.36
C THR A 135 -0.54 -17.60 -12.75
N GLY A 136 0.14 -18.75 -12.78
CA GLY A 136 0.34 -19.52 -14.02
C GLY A 136 1.55 -19.05 -14.84
N GLN A 137 1.39 -19.00 -16.17
CA GLN A 137 2.49 -18.61 -17.09
C GLN A 137 2.74 -17.09 -17.16
N VAL A 138 1.93 -16.28 -16.48
CA VAL A 138 2.12 -14.82 -16.47
C VAL A 138 3.32 -14.50 -15.60
N ARG A 139 4.31 -13.83 -16.20
CA ARG A 139 5.54 -13.43 -15.54
C ARG A 139 5.26 -12.41 -14.43
N ILE A 140 6.07 -12.49 -13.36
CA ILE A 140 5.99 -11.60 -12.19
C ILE A 140 6.26 -10.12 -12.56
N ASP A 141 6.95 -9.88 -13.67
CA ASP A 141 7.22 -8.55 -14.24
C ASP A 141 5.95 -7.72 -14.50
N LYS A 142 4.84 -8.39 -14.84
CA LYS A 142 3.54 -7.73 -15.01
C LYS A 142 2.97 -7.30 -13.67
N ALA A 143 3.08 -8.15 -12.64
CA ALA A 143 2.69 -7.80 -11.27
C ALA A 143 3.52 -6.61 -10.77
N ASP A 144 4.83 -6.64 -11.00
CA ASP A 144 5.76 -5.56 -10.66
C ASP A 144 5.35 -4.25 -11.33
N THR A 145 5.10 -4.27 -12.63
CA THR A 145 4.72 -3.07 -13.40
C THR A 145 3.41 -2.46 -12.89
N GLN A 146 2.40 -3.29 -12.63
CA GLN A 146 1.10 -2.83 -12.11
C GLN A 146 1.22 -2.28 -10.67
N ASN A 147 2.04 -2.91 -9.84
CA ASN A 147 2.34 -2.41 -8.50
C ASN A 147 3.14 -1.11 -8.52
N ILE A 148 4.14 -0.98 -9.40
CA ILE A 148 4.88 0.29 -9.60
C ILE A 148 3.91 1.39 -9.97
N HIS A 149 3.01 1.14 -10.93
CA HIS A 149 2.02 2.10 -11.37
C HIS A 149 1.11 2.54 -10.21
N SER A 150 0.49 1.58 -9.51
CA SER A 150 -0.42 1.85 -8.40
C SER A 150 0.29 2.57 -7.24
N ALA A 151 1.47 2.09 -6.84
CA ALA A 151 2.20 2.69 -5.73
C ALA A 151 2.73 4.09 -6.07
N SER A 152 3.10 4.36 -7.33
CA SER A 152 3.53 5.71 -7.74
C SER A 152 2.39 6.73 -7.63
N ILE A 153 1.18 6.34 -8.00
CA ILE A 153 -0.03 7.18 -7.84
C ILE A 153 -0.29 7.42 -6.34
N ALA A 154 -0.15 6.38 -5.51
CA ALA A 154 -0.31 6.47 -4.06
C ALA A 154 0.73 7.41 -3.40
N VAL A 155 2.01 7.26 -3.73
CA VAL A 155 3.10 8.15 -3.30
C VAL A 155 2.81 9.60 -3.70
N ARG A 156 2.40 9.82 -4.96
CA ARG A 156 2.06 11.16 -5.47
C ARG A 156 0.88 11.78 -4.72
N ALA A 157 -0.13 10.99 -4.35
CA ALA A 157 -1.26 11.46 -3.56
C ALA A 157 -0.83 11.95 -2.16
N ILE A 158 0.01 11.19 -1.46
CA ILE A 158 0.53 11.56 -0.14
C ILE A 158 1.33 12.87 -0.23
N LEU A 159 2.22 12.99 -1.21
CA LEU A 159 2.97 14.23 -1.43
C LEU A 159 2.06 15.41 -1.77
N ARG A 160 1.06 15.23 -2.64
CA ARG A 160 0.12 16.31 -3.00
C ARG A 160 -0.69 16.78 -1.80
N LEU A 161 -1.10 15.87 -0.91
CA LEU A 161 -1.77 16.25 0.34
C LEU A 161 -0.86 17.13 1.19
N TYR A 162 0.39 16.73 1.42
CA TYR A 162 1.32 17.52 2.23
C TYR A 162 1.65 18.87 1.58
N ASN A 163 1.87 18.89 0.26
CA ASN A 163 2.05 20.13 -0.50
C ASN A 163 0.83 21.07 -0.34
N ALA A 164 -0.38 20.54 -0.41
CA ALA A 164 -1.60 21.34 -0.27
C ALA A 164 -1.83 21.82 1.17
N ALA A 165 -1.48 21.02 2.17
CA ALA A 165 -1.69 21.32 3.58
C ALA A 165 -0.63 22.28 4.15
N TYR A 166 0.62 22.13 3.74
CA TYR A 166 1.76 22.82 4.35
C TYR A 166 2.57 23.67 3.37
N GLY A 167 2.43 23.45 2.07
CA GLY A 167 3.31 24.01 1.04
C GLY A 167 4.49 23.09 0.71
N ARG A 168 5.08 23.30 -0.46
CA ARG A 168 6.17 22.46 -1.00
C ARG A 168 7.45 22.55 -0.16
N ASP A 169 7.85 23.76 0.20
CA ASP A 169 9.13 24.01 0.88
C ASP A 169 9.04 23.86 2.40
N HIS A 170 7.88 23.46 2.92
CA HIS A 170 7.68 23.25 4.35
C HIS A 170 8.42 22.00 4.83
N GLU A 171 9.02 22.07 6.03
CA GLU A 171 9.83 20.99 6.63
C GLU A 171 9.10 19.64 6.62
N ARG A 172 7.83 19.60 7.06
CA ARG A 172 6.99 18.40 7.04
C ARG A 172 6.84 17.77 5.65
N THR A 173 6.78 18.58 4.60
CA THR A 173 6.63 18.11 3.23
C THR A 173 7.97 17.59 2.70
N GLN A 174 9.06 18.31 2.98
CA GLN A 174 10.41 17.88 2.62
C GLN A 174 10.84 16.59 3.34
N ALA A 175 10.39 16.41 4.59
CA ALA A 175 10.65 15.20 5.36
C ALA A 175 10.09 13.92 4.73
N LEU A 176 9.12 14.01 3.79
CA LEU A 176 8.60 12.84 3.08
C LEU A 176 9.56 12.33 1.99
N LEU A 177 10.47 13.16 1.50
CA LEU A 177 11.39 12.77 0.43
C LEU A 177 12.41 11.76 0.97
N GLY A 178 12.70 10.74 0.18
CA GLY A 178 13.59 9.64 0.57
C GLY A 178 13.00 8.64 1.57
N HIS A 179 11.84 8.93 2.16
CA HIS A 179 11.16 8.03 3.10
C HIS A 179 10.16 7.13 2.37
N ILE A 180 10.11 5.86 2.79
CA ILE A 180 9.13 4.90 2.24
C ILE A 180 7.73 5.37 2.64
N LEU A 181 6.90 5.68 1.65
CA LEU A 181 5.51 6.11 1.85
C LEU A 181 4.51 5.00 1.55
N VAL A 182 4.87 4.09 0.64
CA VAL A 182 4.00 3.01 0.18
C VAL A 182 4.79 1.73 0.00
N PHE A 183 4.28 0.62 0.50
CA PHE A 183 4.80 -0.71 0.20
C PHE A 183 4.08 -1.31 -1.00
N SER A 184 4.82 -2.03 -1.85
CA SER A 184 4.23 -2.80 -2.95
C SER A 184 4.70 -4.25 -2.92
N VAL A 185 3.75 -5.19 -3.01
CA VAL A 185 4.00 -6.64 -2.93
C VAL A 185 3.49 -7.34 -4.19
N PRO A 186 4.36 -7.53 -5.19
CA PRO A 186 4.05 -8.37 -6.33
C PRO A 186 4.35 -9.82 -5.97
N HIS A 187 3.41 -10.71 -6.28
CA HIS A 187 3.60 -12.13 -6.02
C HIS A 187 3.19 -12.99 -7.21
N GLY A 188 3.98 -14.03 -7.43
CA GLY A 188 3.70 -15.13 -8.34
C GLY A 188 3.61 -16.46 -7.58
N ASN A 189 3.51 -17.56 -8.33
CA ASN A 189 3.42 -18.91 -7.76
C ASN A 189 4.62 -19.32 -6.89
N HIS A 190 5.80 -18.74 -7.14
CA HIS A 190 7.07 -19.17 -6.54
C HIS A 190 7.86 -18.05 -5.86
N VAL A 191 7.49 -16.79 -6.09
CA VAL A 191 8.25 -15.63 -5.63
C VAL A 191 7.29 -14.57 -5.11
N VAL A 192 7.64 -13.98 -3.98
CA VAL A 192 6.98 -12.81 -3.40
C VAL A 192 8.06 -11.76 -3.21
N ASN A 193 7.88 -10.57 -3.79
CA ASN A 193 8.79 -9.45 -3.57
C ASN A 193 8.14 -8.43 -2.64
N LEU A 194 8.96 -7.65 -1.92
CA LEU A 194 8.52 -6.50 -1.14
C LEU A 194 9.38 -5.30 -1.52
N TYR A 195 8.72 -4.22 -1.94
CA TYR A 195 9.39 -2.97 -2.26
C TYR A 195 8.85 -1.82 -1.42
N GLY A 196 9.76 -1.00 -0.88
CA GLY A 196 9.44 0.33 -0.39
C GLY A 196 9.46 1.35 -1.53
N ARG A 197 8.39 2.13 -1.67
CA ARG A 197 8.25 3.18 -2.67
C ARG A 197 8.29 4.53 -1.98
N TYR A 198 9.14 5.40 -2.49
CA TYR A 198 9.42 6.71 -1.93
C TYR A 198 9.53 7.73 -3.07
N ALA A 199 9.34 9.00 -2.73
CA ALA A 199 9.57 10.09 -3.65
C ALA A 199 10.98 10.65 -3.50
N ILE A 200 11.55 11.12 -4.60
CA ILE A 200 12.87 11.74 -4.65
C ILE A 200 12.70 13.20 -5.08
N ALA A 201 13.51 14.10 -4.52
CA ALA A 201 13.59 15.47 -5.00
C ALA A 201 14.10 15.48 -6.45
N SER A 202 13.39 16.11 -7.38
CA SER A 202 13.96 16.37 -8.70
C SER A 202 15.06 17.42 -8.55
N GLY A 203 16.31 17.04 -8.77
CA GLY A 203 17.41 18.00 -8.89
C GLY A 203 17.25 18.78 -10.18
N ASN A 204 17.39 20.10 -10.15
CA ASN A 204 17.25 21.00 -11.31
C ASN A 204 18.33 20.81 -12.42
N ASN A 205 18.93 19.62 -12.59
CA ASN A 205 20.04 19.39 -13.51
C ASN A 205 19.79 18.38 -14.65
N ASP A 206 18.60 17.81 -14.80
CA ASP A 206 18.28 17.05 -16.01
C ASP A 206 17.56 17.95 -17.03
N LYS A 207 18.31 18.93 -17.55
CA LYS A 207 18.10 19.43 -18.91
C LYS A 207 18.94 18.56 -19.84
N LEU A 208 18.36 17.49 -20.36
CA LEU A 208 18.82 16.86 -21.61
C LEU A 208 17.62 16.25 -22.35
N ASP A 209 17.09 17.10 -23.22
CA ASP A 209 16.59 16.84 -24.58
C ASP A 209 15.18 16.26 -24.80
N GLY A 210 14.56 16.76 -25.87
CA GLY A 210 13.12 16.77 -26.21
C GLY A 210 12.36 15.46 -25.98
N THR A 211 11.09 15.51 -25.58
CA THR A 211 10.00 16.21 -26.27
C THR A 211 8.87 16.58 -25.31
N ALA A 212 8.23 17.71 -25.61
CA ALA A 212 7.09 18.29 -24.93
C ALA A 212 5.96 17.29 -24.61
N GLU A 213 5.54 17.29 -23.34
CA GLU A 213 4.17 17.63 -22.92
C GLU A 213 4.17 17.80 -21.40
N GLU A 214 4.44 19.04 -20.99
CA GLU A 214 4.12 19.55 -19.66
C GLU A 214 2.59 19.66 -19.53
N LEU A 215 2.08 19.13 -18.43
CA LEU A 215 0.99 19.71 -17.63
C LEU A 215 -0.38 19.89 -18.31
N GLU A 216 -1.22 18.86 -18.19
CA GLU A 216 -2.50 18.96 -17.49
C GLU A 216 -2.65 17.78 -16.51
#